data_AF-A0A926YAJ0-F1
#
_entry.id   AF-A0A926YAJ0-F1
#
_cell.length_a   1.000
_cell.length_b   1.000
_cell.length_c   1.000
_cell.angle_alpha   90.00
_cell.angle_beta   90.00
_cell.angle_gamma   90.00
#
_symmetry.space_group_name_H-M   'P 1'
#
loop_
_entity.id
_entity.type
_entity.pdbx_description
1 polymer ?
#
loop_
_entity_poly.entity_id
_entity_poly.type
_entity_poly.pdbx_seq_one_letter_code
_entity_poly.pdbx_strand_id
1 'polypeptide(L)'
;MIKKNIPGWCRVPLGELSYRITKGTTPTSLGFNFTDKGILFVKVESISDQRINHALCTYIDPDADEALARSRLQEDDILFSIAGTLGRIGIVHQNDLPANTNQAVSIIRLVKPILPEYIAHFLSSHLLEARIREQRRGVGLQNLNLKQVSEFEISLPPLNEQRRIVGKIEALKARSQGVKEELEAIAPLLDQFRQSVLAAAFRGDLTADWREKNPDVEPASSLLHKILKAHELAGGHKRGNAAPPTDGVHNLTSEAFPKTWKIAELKDICEPGRPITYGILKPGFEVHDGVPYIRVADFPNDQLNPETIRKTSFEIDVQYARSRLKTGDLLLSIRGTVGRLCKIPPLLNGANITQDSARLSIQTDVFSDYVFWFLKAKATQERMQKAIKGVAVRGINIGDVRALQIPLPPYLEQQELVRRVEALLKTADCIKQQYQESKAYLAQLDQSILAKAFRGELVPQDPNDETASVLLERIRAEREKLDTNKKAKSKTENKSRKAKPEPEPKQLSFPGFE
;
A
#
# COMPACT_ATOMS: atom_id res chain seq x y z
N MET A 1 2.40 -23.07 -23.11
CA MET A 1 2.57 -24.49 -23.55
C MET A 1 3.99 -24.95 -23.21
N ILE A 2 4.16 -25.82 -22.20
CA ILE A 2 5.44 -26.52 -21.97
C ILE A 2 5.34 -27.84 -22.75
N LYS A 3 5.92 -27.87 -23.95
CA LYS A 3 5.96 -29.05 -24.84
C LYS A 3 7.34 -29.72 -24.88
N LYS A 4 8.22 -29.44 -23.91
CA LYS A 4 9.54 -30.08 -23.84
C LYS A 4 9.48 -31.19 -22.78
N ASN A 5 9.61 -32.43 -23.23
CA ASN A 5 9.80 -33.56 -22.32
C ASN A 5 11.22 -33.42 -21.75
N ILE A 6 11.34 -33.14 -20.45
CA ILE A 6 12.62 -32.94 -19.79
C ILE A 6 13.17 -34.34 -19.47
N PRO A 7 14.39 -34.70 -19.93
CA PRO A 7 14.96 -36.01 -19.63
C PRO A 7 14.97 -36.30 -18.13
N GLY A 8 14.60 -37.52 -17.75
CA GLY A 8 14.54 -37.94 -16.35
C GLY A 8 13.32 -37.46 -15.54
N TRP A 9 12.50 -36.56 -16.08
CA TRP A 9 11.29 -36.04 -15.43
C TRP A 9 10.03 -36.77 -15.89
N CYS A 10 8.98 -36.73 -15.06
CA CYS A 10 7.64 -37.21 -15.45
C CYS A 10 6.56 -36.16 -15.12
N ARG A 11 5.41 -36.26 -15.79
CA ARG A 11 4.23 -35.45 -15.50
C ARG A 11 3.23 -36.30 -14.73
N VAL A 12 2.80 -35.81 -13.57
CA VAL A 12 1.97 -36.59 -12.64
C VAL A 12 0.94 -35.69 -11.96
N PRO A 13 -0.32 -36.12 -11.82
CA PRO A 13 -1.31 -35.39 -11.03
C PRO A 13 -0.89 -35.29 -9.57
N LEU A 14 -1.10 -34.14 -8.94
CA LEU A 14 -0.81 -33.93 -7.51
C LEU A 14 -1.51 -34.95 -6.60
N GLY A 15 -2.71 -35.41 -7.00
CA GLY A 15 -3.44 -36.47 -6.32
C GLY A 15 -2.74 -37.82 -6.28
N GLU A 16 -1.86 -38.14 -7.24
CA GLU A 16 -1.04 -39.36 -7.20
C GLU A 16 0.11 -39.24 -6.19
N LEU A 17 0.66 -38.03 -6.04
CA LEU A 17 1.72 -37.71 -5.07
C LEU A 17 1.22 -37.52 -3.63
N SER A 18 -0.11 -37.39 -3.46
CA SER A 18 -0.74 -37.09 -2.19
C SER A 18 -1.38 -38.31 -1.57
N TYR A 19 -1.14 -38.51 -0.27
CA TYR A 19 -1.88 -39.45 0.55
C TYR A 19 -3.31 -38.94 0.79
N ARG A 20 -3.43 -37.62 0.97
CA ARG A 20 -4.72 -36.98 1.24
C ARG A 20 -4.73 -35.54 0.73
N ILE A 21 -5.76 -35.19 -0.04
CA ILE A 21 -6.12 -33.81 -0.34
C ILE A 21 -7.49 -33.57 0.27
N THR A 22 -7.56 -32.64 1.23
CA THR A 22 -8.80 -32.33 1.95
C THR A 22 -8.89 -30.83 2.22
N LYS A 23 -9.89 -30.41 2.99
CA LYS A 23 -10.03 -29.04 3.48
C LYS A 23 -10.50 -29.05 4.93
N GLY A 24 -10.30 -27.90 5.59
CA GLY A 24 -10.75 -27.69 6.94
C GLY A 24 -12.26 -27.55 7.10
N THR A 25 -12.67 -27.32 8.35
CA THR A 25 -14.06 -27.07 8.75
C THR A 25 -14.07 -25.88 9.71
N THR A 26 -15.08 -25.02 9.59
CA THR A 26 -15.19 -23.83 10.46
C THR A 26 -15.79 -24.22 11.81
N PRO A 27 -15.17 -23.84 12.95
CA PRO A 27 -15.69 -24.14 14.29
C PRO A 27 -17.11 -23.61 14.51
N THR A 28 -17.42 -22.41 14.01
CA THR A 28 -18.75 -21.80 14.15
C THR A 28 -19.86 -22.56 13.43
N SER A 29 -19.54 -23.33 12.39
CA SER A 29 -20.50 -24.21 11.73
C SER A 29 -20.93 -25.41 12.60
N LEU A 30 -20.19 -25.68 13.67
CA LEU A 30 -20.47 -26.70 14.67
C LEU A 30 -20.86 -26.11 16.04
N GLY A 31 -21.08 -24.79 16.12
CA GLY A 31 -21.46 -24.09 17.35
C GLY A 31 -20.31 -23.70 18.28
N PHE A 32 -19.06 -23.87 17.85
CA PHE A 32 -17.88 -23.45 18.63
C PHE A 32 -17.44 -22.01 18.29
N ASN A 33 -16.80 -21.34 19.24
CA ASN A 33 -16.29 -19.98 19.09
C ASN A 33 -14.76 -19.94 18.98
N PHE A 34 -14.23 -18.82 18.49
CA PHE A 34 -12.79 -18.54 18.55
C PHE A 34 -12.40 -18.08 19.95
N THR A 35 -11.15 -18.34 20.33
CA THR A 35 -10.58 -17.97 21.63
C THR A 35 -9.29 -17.17 21.44
N ASP A 36 -8.83 -16.52 22.51
CA ASP A 36 -7.56 -15.76 22.54
C ASP A 36 -6.33 -16.66 22.75
N LYS A 37 -6.53 -17.92 23.18
CA LYS A 37 -5.50 -18.93 23.42
C LYS A 37 -6.04 -20.33 23.16
N GLY A 38 -5.18 -21.26 22.77
CA GLY A 38 -5.56 -22.65 22.51
C GLY A 38 -4.80 -23.25 21.34
N ILE A 39 -5.48 -24.08 20.53
CA ILE A 39 -4.94 -24.69 19.32
C ILE A 39 -4.95 -23.65 18.20
N LEU A 40 -3.85 -23.55 17.45
CA LEU A 40 -3.70 -22.58 16.37
C LEU A 40 -4.72 -22.86 15.26
N PHE A 41 -5.45 -21.83 14.83
CA PHE A 41 -6.43 -21.93 13.77
C PHE A 41 -6.03 -21.06 12.57
N VAL A 42 -5.53 -21.73 11.54
CA VAL A 42 -4.95 -21.13 10.33
C VAL A 42 -6.04 -20.77 9.33
N LYS A 43 -6.01 -19.54 8.83
CA LYS A 43 -6.91 -19.03 7.79
C LYS A 43 -6.09 -18.55 6.57
N VAL A 44 -6.78 -18.12 5.51
CA VAL A 44 -6.12 -17.69 4.26
C VAL A 44 -5.24 -16.45 4.49
N GLU A 45 -5.64 -15.56 5.39
CA GLU A 45 -4.91 -14.35 5.80
C GLU A 45 -3.63 -14.61 6.58
N SER A 46 -3.52 -15.73 7.29
CA SER A 46 -2.32 -16.10 8.04
C SER A 46 -1.27 -16.84 7.20
N ILE A 47 -1.53 -17.08 5.91
CA ILE A 47 -0.62 -17.80 5.02
C ILE A 47 0.07 -16.81 4.09
N SER A 48 1.40 -16.74 4.13
CA SER A 48 2.22 -15.87 3.27
C SER A 48 3.63 -16.44 3.11
N ASP A 49 4.23 -16.27 1.93
CA ASP A 49 5.62 -16.64 1.66
C ASP A 49 5.98 -18.08 2.07
N GLN A 50 5.06 -19.03 1.81
CA GLN A 50 5.21 -20.45 2.16
C GLN A 50 5.28 -20.74 3.66
N ARG A 51 4.90 -19.78 4.50
CA ARG A 51 4.87 -19.89 5.97
C ARG A 51 3.51 -19.55 6.55
N ILE A 52 3.32 -19.94 7.82
CA ILE A 52 2.18 -19.56 8.64
C ILE A 52 2.62 -18.40 9.56
N ASN A 53 1.94 -17.26 9.45
CA ASN A 53 2.15 -16.11 10.32
C ASN A 53 1.25 -16.24 11.56
N HIS A 54 1.84 -16.64 12.68
CA HIS A 54 1.13 -16.89 13.94
C HIS A 54 0.43 -15.63 14.48
N ALA A 55 0.97 -14.43 14.22
CA ALA A 55 0.37 -13.18 14.67
C ALA A 55 -0.96 -12.87 13.98
N LEU A 56 -1.23 -13.51 12.84
CA LEU A 56 -2.48 -13.38 12.08
C LEU A 56 -3.44 -14.57 12.30
N CYS A 57 -3.02 -15.58 13.06
CA CYS A 57 -3.85 -16.72 13.38
C CYS A 57 -4.83 -16.39 14.51
N THR A 58 -5.91 -17.17 14.57
CA THR A 58 -6.83 -17.22 15.72
C THR A 58 -6.65 -18.52 16.49
N TYR A 59 -7.29 -18.69 17.64
CA TYR A 59 -7.24 -19.94 18.40
C TYR A 59 -8.63 -20.58 18.53
N ILE A 60 -8.63 -21.89 18.76
CA ILE A 60 -9.80 -22.68 19.16
C ILE A 60 -9.47 -23.47 20.43
N ASP A 61 -10.49 -23.77 21.23
CA ASP A 61 -10.34 -24.62 22.41
C ASP A 61 -10.18 -26.12 22.04
N PRO A 62 -9.74 -26.98 22.99
CA PRO A 62 -9.56 -28.40 22.75
C PRO A 62 -10.82 -29.17 22.33
N ASP A 63 -12.01 -28.77 22.79
CA ASP A 63 -13.27 -29.45 22.44
C ASP A 63 -13.64 -29.17 20.98
N ALA A 64 -13.44 -27.92 20.54
CA ALA A 64 -13.56 -27.53 19.14
C ALA A 64 -12.54 -28.27 18.26
N ASP A 65 -11.28 -28.39 18.69
CA ASP A 65 -10.26 -29.12 17.93
C ASP A 65 -10.57 -30.62 17.81
N GLU A 66 -11.08 -31.24 18.88
CA GLU A 66 -11.51 -32.65 18.86
C GLU A 66 -12.71 -32.86 17.91
N ALA A 67 -13.70 -31.97 17.94
CA ALA A 67 -14.80 -31.98 16.97
C ALA A 67 -14.31 -31.80 15.52
N LEU A 68 -13.19 -31.08 15.33
CA LEU A 68 -12.53 -30.79 14.06
C LEU A 68 -11.34 -31.72 13.79
N ALA A 69 -11.25 -32.88 14.43
CA ALA A 69 -10.12 -33.82 14.31
C ALA A 69 -9.76 -34.19 12.86
N ARG A 70 -10.74 -34.15 11.93
CA ARG A 70 -10.53 -34.44 10.50
C ARG A 70 -9.61 -33.45 9.78
N SER A 71 -9.46 -32.24 10.30
CA SER A 71 -8.73 -31.12 9.68
C SER A 71 -7.49 -30.70 10.46
N ARG A 72 -7.09 -31.48 11.48
CA ARG A 72 -5.80 -31.34 12.16
C ARG A 72 -4.66 -31.40 11.14
N LEU A 73 -3.83 -30.37 11.19
CA LEU A 73 -2.64 -30.23 10.39
C LEU A 73 -1.54 -31.15 10.93
N GLN A 74 -0.64 -31.56 10.05
CA GLN A 74 0.55 -32.35 10.35
C GLN A 74 1.78 -31.68 9.76
N GLU A 75 2.94 -31.99 10.32
CA GLU A 75 4.21 -31.54 9.76
C GLU A 75 4.31 -31.99 8.29
N ASP A 76 4.88 -31.14 7.46
CA ASP A 76 4.98 -31.28 6.00
C ASP A 76 3.66 -31.15 5.22
N ASP A 77 2.52 -30.88 5.87
CA ASP A 77 1.29 -30.55 5.15
C ASP A 77 1.48 -29.25 4.35
N ILE A 78 1.09 -29.27 3.08
CA ILE A 78 1.03 -28.06 2.25
C ILE A 78 -0.38 -27.50 2.30
N LEU A 79 -0.49 -26.24 2.72
CA LEU A 79 -1.72 -25.48 2.73
C LEU A 79 -1.85 -24.71 1.41
N PHE A 80 -3.01 -24.79 0.77
CA PHE A 80 -3.30 -24.10 -0.49
C PHE A 80 -4.67 -23.42 -0.45
N SER A 81 -4.74 -22.11 -0.66
CA SER A 81 -6.02 -21.39 -0.61
C SER A 81 -6.90 -21.66 -1.83
N ILE A 82 -8.11 -22.15 -1.58
CA ILE A 82 -9.11 -22.56 -2.58
C ILE A 82 -10.35 -21.66 -2.59
N ALA A 83 -10.46 -20.74 -1.63
CA ALA A 83 -11.48 -19.68 -1.61
C ALA A 83 -10.90 -18.37 -1.03
N GLY A 84 -11.49 -17.22 -1.37
CA GLY A 84 -10.96 -15.91 -1.00
C GLY A 84 -9.79 -15.48 -1.87
N THR A 85 -8.67 -15.06 -1.27
CA THR A 85 -7.41 -14.82 -2.00
C THR A 85 -6.81 -16.15 -2.43
N LEU A 86 -6.98 -16.51 -3.70
CA LEU A 86 -6.60 -17.80 -4.27
C LEU A 86 -5.09 -17.90 -4.52
N GLY A 87 -4.51 -19.08 -4.30
CA GLY A 87 -3.10 -19.37 -4.59
C GLY A 87 -2.10 -19.05 -3.47
N ARG A 88 -2.56 -18.72 -2.25
CA ARG A 88 -1.69 -18.64 -1.07
C ARG A 88 -1.24 -20.03 -0.66
N ILE A 89 0.05 -20.17 -0.39
CA ILE A 89 0.70 -21.45 -0.09
C ILE A 89 1.47 -21.32 1.22
N GLY A 90 1.37 -22.34 2.07
CA GLY A 90 2.10 -22.47 3.32
C GLY A 90 2.57 -23.92 3.52
N ILE A 91 3.70 -24.12 4.19
CA ILE A 91 4.15 -25.43 4.65
C ILE A 91 4.02 -25.44 6.17
N VAL A 92 3.46 -26.52 6.71
CA VAL A 92 3.31 -26.71 8.15
C VAL A 92 4.62 -27.30 8.71
N HIS A 93 5.24 -26.61 9.64
CA HIS A 93 6.41 -27.07 10.39
C HIS A 93 6.03 -27.48 11.81
N GLN A 94 6.93 -28.19 12.50
CA GLN A 94 6.70 -28.65 13.87
C GLN A 94 6.32 -27.51 14.85
N ASN A 95 6.88 -26.31 14.67
CA ASN A 95 6.60 -25.15 15.51
C ASN A 95 5.19 -24.56 15.27
N ASP A 96 4.52 -24.92 14.18
CA ASP A 96 3.15 -24.49 13.89
C ASP A 96 2.11 -25.38 14.60
N LEU A 97 2.51 -26.53 15.13
CA LEU A 97 1.61 -27.54 15.68
C LEU A 97 1.45 -27.40 17.20
N PRO A 98 0.27 -27.76 17.77
CA PRO A 98 -0.91 -28.26 17.08
C PRO A 98 -1.69 -27.15 16.34
N ALA A 99 -2.20 -27.48 15.15
CA ALA A 99 -2.98 -26.56 14.34
C ALA A 99 -4.14 -27.21 13.60
N ASN A 100 -5.15 -26.38 13.30
CA ASN A 100 -6.34 -26.72 12.53
C ASN A 100 -6.64 -25.61 11.52
N THR A 101 -7.55 -25.82 10.57
CA THR A 101 -7.84 -24.84 9.51
C THR A 101 -9.30 -24.89 9.04
N ASN A 102 -9.69 -23.94 8.19
CA ASN A 102 -11.06 -23.79 7.69
C ASN A 102 -11.26 -24.37 6.27
N GLN A 103 -12.48 -24.26 5.77
CA GLN A 103 -12.91 -24.75 4.46
C GLN A 103 -12.35 -23.98 3.26
N ALA A 104 -11.72 -22.82 3.48
CA ALA A 104 -11.09 -22.01 2.43
C ALA A 104 -9.65 -22.45 2.14
N VAL A 105 -9.07 -23.31 2.98
CA VAL A 105 -7.71 -23.83 2.85
C VAL A 105 -7.77 -25.32 2.57
N SER A 106 -7.14 -25.74 1.47
CA SER A 106 -6.89 -27.15 1.18
C SER A 106 -5.64 -27.62 1.90
N ILE A 107 -5.72 -28.81 2.50
CA ILE A 107 -4.62 -29.52 3.13
C ILE A 107 -4.16 -30.59 2.13
N ILE A 108 -2.90 -30.52 1.72
CA ILE A 108 -2.26 -31.43 0.77
C ILE A 108 -1.17 -32.18 1.53
N ARG A 109 -1.45 -33.44 1.84
CA ARG A 109 -0.53 -34.34 2.55
C ARG A 109 0.14 -35.27 1.56
N LEU A 110 1.45 -35.08 1.38
CA LEU A 110 2.25 -35.83 0.40
C LEU A 110 2.64 -37.21 0.92
N VAL A 111 2.90 -38.14 -0.01
CA VAL A 111 3.49 -39.45 0.28
C VAL A 111 5.01 -39.34 0.17
N LYS A 112 5.73 -39.71 1.23
CA LYS A 112 7.20 -39.72 1.21
C LYS A 112 7.71 -40.87 0.31
N PRO A 113 8.86 -40.74 -0.37
CA PRO A 113 9.79 -39.61 -0.31
C PRO A 113 9.54 -38.58 -1.42
N ILE A 114 9.11 -37.39 -1.05
CA ILE A 114 9.01 -36.22 -1.94
C ILE A 114 9.28 -34.97 -1.10
N LEU A 115 9.84 -33.93 -1.71
CA LEU A 115 10.18 -32.71 -0.99
C LEU A 115 8.98 -31.74 -0.98
N PRO A 116 8.37 -31.43 0.19
CA PRO A 116 7.23 -30.52 0.27
C PRO A 116 7.53 -29.13 -0.30
N GLU A 117 8.73 -28.61 -0.08
CA GLU A 117 9.22 -27.32 -0.56
C GLU A 117 9.21 -27.24 -2.09
N TYR A 118 9.57 -28.35 -2.76
CA TYR A 118 9.51 -28.43 -4.22
C TYR A 118 8.08 -28.24 -4.73
N ILE A 119 7.12 -28.97 -4.13
CA ILE A 119 5.70 -28.86 -4.48
C ILE A 119 5.16 -27.47 -4.15
N ALA A 120 5.50 -26.91 -2.98
CA ALA A 120 5.09 -25.57 -2.60
C ALA A 120 5.59 -24.50 -3.59
N HIS A 121 6.87 -24.55 -4.00
CA HIS A 121 7.39 -23.68 -5.05
C HIS A 121 6.70 -23.90 -6.41
N PHE A 122 6.40 -25.15 -6.78
CA PHE A 122 5.69 -25.46 -8.04
C PHE A 122 4.30 -24.82 -8.05
N LEU A 123 3.54 -24.99 -6.96
CA LEU A 123 2.22 -24.40 -6.79
C LEU A 123 2.27 -22.87 -6.77
N SER A 124 3.40 -22.28 -6.34
CA SER A 124 3.62 -20.82 -6.31
C SER A 124 4.01 -20.23 -7.67
N SER A 125 4.23 -21.07 -8.68
CA SER A 125 4.70 -20.61 -10.00
C SER A 125 3.55 -20.13 -10.88
N HIS A 126 3.83 -19.12 -11.71
CA HIS A 126 2.88 -18.58 -12.69
C HIS A 126 2.31 -19.62 -13.68
N LEU A 127 2.95 -20.79 -13.79
CA LEU A 127 2.49 -21.91 -14.63
C LEU A 127 1.15 -22.48 -14.15
N LEU A 128 0.89 -22.44 -12.83
CA LEU A 128 -0.39 -22.86 -12.27
C LEU A 128 -1.43 -21.74 -12.30
N GLU A 129 -1.01 -20.49 -12.05
CA GLU A 129 -1.89 -19.31 -12.09
C GLU A 129 -2.53 -19.11 -13.48
N ALA A 130 -1.76 -19.27 -14.56
CA ALA A 130 -2.29 -19.16 -15.92
C ALA A 130 -3.36 -20.23 -16.20
N ARG A 131 -3.17 -21.47 -15.74
CA ARG A 131 -4.16 -22.56 -15.87
C ARG A 131 -5.41 -22.30 -15.04
N ILE A 132 -5.26 -21.81 -13.81
CA ILE A 132 -6.39 -21.42 -12.97
C ILE A 132 -7.18 -20.29 -13.63
N ARG A 133 -6.52 -19.33 -14.30
CA ARG A 133 -7.19 -18.24 -15.05
C ARG A 133 -7.87 -18.73 -16.32
N GLU A 134 -7.28 -19.65 -17.07
CA GLU A 134 -7.89 -20.25 -18.28
C GLU A 134 -9.17 -21.03 -17.96
N GLN A 135 -9.19 -21.75 -16.83
CA GLN A 135 -10.38 -22.45 -16.33
C GLN A 135 -11.50 -21.51 -15.85
N ARG A 136 -11.22 -20.20 -15.72
CA ARG A 136 -12.14 -19.15 -15.22
C ARG A 136 -12.83 -18.32 -16.30
N ARG A 137 -12.89 -18.75 -17.56
CA ARG A 137 -13.64 -18.05 -18.63
C ARG A 137 -15.18 -18.07 -18.44
N GLY A 138 -15.69 -18.24 -17.22
CA GLY A 138 -17.10 -18.10 -16.83
C GLY A 138 -17.29 -16.96 -15.82
N VAL A 139 -18.43 -16.27 -15.88
CA VAL A 139 -18.74 -15.06 -15.09
C VAL A 139 -18.69 -15.36 -13.57
N GLY A 140 -17.77 -14.71 -12.83
CA GLY A 140 -17.69 -14.69 -11.36
C GLY A 140 -16.37 -15.17 -10.72
N LEU A 141 -16.06 -14.71 -9.50
CA LEU A 141 -14.95 -15.20 -8.65
C LEU A 141 -15.18 -16.67 -8.26
N GLN A 142 -14.74 -17.61 -9.09
CA GLN A 142 -14.92 -19.05 -8.83
C GLN A 142 -13.84 -19.60 -7.87
N ASN A 143 -14.29 -20.19 -6.77
CA ASN A 143 -13.47 -20.99 -5.84
C ASN A 143 -13.00 -22.29 -6.51
N LEU A 144 -11.87 -22.84 -6.06
CA LEU A 144 -11.37 -24.14 -6.51
C LEU A 144 -11.98 -25.27 -5.66
N ASN A 145 -12.31 -26.38 -6.29
CA ASN A 145 -12.69 -27.60 -5.59
C ASN A 145 -11.48 -28.55 -5.42
N LEU A 146 -11.59 -29.53 -4.52
CA LEU A 146 -10.49 -30.44 -4.19
C LEU A 146 -10.10 -31.38 -5.35
N LYS A 147 -11.05 -31.68 -6.24
CA LYS A 147 -10.78 -32.49 -7.44
C LYS A 147 -9.87 -31.72 -8.40
N GLN A 148 -10.15 -30.43 -8.62
CA GLN A 148 -9.29 -29.56 -9.43
C GLN A 148 -7.87 -29.47 -8.85
N VAL A 149 -7.74 -29.30 -7.54
CA VAL A 149 -6.42 -29.30 -6.87
C VAL A 149 -5.69 -30.63 -7.07
N SER A 150 -6.41 -31.75 -6.96
CA SER A 150 -5.85 -33.10 -7.20
C SER A 150 -5.39 -33.32 -8.64
N GLU A 151 -5.98 -32.64 -9.61
CA GLU A 151 -5.69 -32.77 -11.05
C GLU A 151 -4.54 -31.86 -11.51
N PHE A 152 -3.96 -31.05 -10.62
CA PHE A 152 -2.79 -30.23 -10.96
C PHE A 152 -1.62 -31.11 -11.41
N GLU A 153 -1.25 -31.00 -12.68
CA GLU A 153 -0.12 -31.75 -13.24
C GLU A 153 1.21 -31.14 -12.81
N ILE A 154 1.89 -31.87 -11.94
CA ILE A 154 3.22 -31.56 -11.44
C ILE A 154 4.25 -32.09 -12.43
N SER A 155 5.24 -31.25 -12.78
CA SER A 155 6.47 -31.72 -13.41
C SER A 155 7.37 -32.26 -12.30
N LEU A 156 7.54 -33.58 -12.22
CA LEU A 156 8.28 -34.24 -11.15
C LEU A 156 9.71 -34.59 -11.63
N PRO A 157 10.76 -34.01 -11.02
CA PRO A 157 12.15 -34.41 -11.19
C PRO A 157 12.51 -35.60 -10.27
N PRO A 158 13.67 -36.23 -10.48
CA PRO A 158 14.37 -37.02 -9.47
C PRO A 158 14.44 -36.34 -8.10
N LEU A 159 14.47 -37.10 -7.01
CA LEU A 159 14.46 -36.55 -5.66
C LEU A 159 15.70 -35.68 -5.37
N ASN A 160 16.87 -36.08 -5.85
CA ASN A 160 18.10 -35.29 -5.71
C ASN A 160 18.03 -33.99 -6.51
N GLU A 161 17.47 -34.04 -7.72
CA GLU A 161 17.26 -32.85 -8.53
C GLU A 161 16.24 -31.89 -7.87
N GLN A 162 15.17 -32.39 -7.23
CA GLN A 162 14.27 -31.57 -6.42
C GLN A 162 15.03 -30.79 -5.34
N ARG A 163 15.95 -31.44 -4.62
CA ARG A 163 16.80 -30.77 -3.60
C ARG A 163 17.68 -29.69 -4.22
N ARG A 164 18.32 -29.97 -5.36
CA ARG A 164 19.14 -28.97 -6.08
C ARG A 164 18.29 -27.78 -6.53
N ILE A 165 17.09 -28.03 -7.06
CA ILE A 165 16.14 -26.99 -7.49
C ILE A 165 15.73 -26.12 -6.30
N VAL A 166 15.27 -26.72 -5.20
CA VAL A 166 14.84 -25.98 -3.99
C VAL A 166 15.99 -25.14 -3.45
N GLY A 167 17.17 -25.73 -3.23
CA GLY A 167 18.33 -24.98 -2.73
C GLY A 167 18.71 -23.80 -3.64
N LYS A 168 18.59 -23.95 -4.97
CA LYS A 168 18.86 -22.85 -5.91
C LYS A 168 17.78 -21.77 -5.88
N ILE A 169 16.50 -22.15 -5.79
CA ILE A 169 15.39 -21.19 -5.66
C ILE A 169 15.56 -20.38 -4.38
N GLU A 170 15.79 -21.04 -3.25
CA GLU A 170 15.94 -20.39 -1.95
C GLU A 170 17.14 -19.44 -1.93
N ALA A 171 18.30 -19.87 -2.45
CA ALA A 171 19.47 -19.00 -2.55
C ALA A 171 19.22 -17.75 -3.40
N LEU A 172 18.52 -17.88 -4.53
CA LEU A 172 18.20 -16.74 -5.40
C LEU A 172 17.13 -15.83 -4.76
N LYS A 173 16.11 -16.40 -4.13
CA LYS A 173 15.08 -15.63 -3.42
C LYS A 173 15.64 -14.89 -2.21
N ALA A 174 16.56 -15.50 -1.47
CA ALA A 174 17.26 -14.83 -0.36
C ALA A 174 18.03 -13.60 -0.86
N ARG A 175 18.70 -13.72 -2.01
CA ARG A 175 19.35 -12.58 -2.66
C ARG A 175 18.34 -11.52 -3.11
N SER A 176 17.23 -11.91 -3.74
CA SER A 176 16.14 -10.98 -4.11
C SER A 176 15.60 -10.25 -2.88
N GLN A 177 15.46 -10.95 -1.75
CA GLN A 177 14.92 -10.40 -0.51
C GLN A 177 15.84 -9.32 0.08
N GLY A 178 17.16 -9.55 0.13
CA GLY A 178 18.11 -8.52 0.57
C GLY A 178 18.03 -7.24 -0.29
N VAL A 179 17.91 -7.39 -1.61
CA VAL A 179 17.73 -6.23 -2.51
C VAL A 179 16.39 -5.53 -2.27
N LYS A 180 15.30 -6.26 -1.99
CA LYS A 180 14.01 -5.64 -1.65
C LYS A 180 14.13 -4.78 -0.40
N GLU A 181 14.80 -5.27 0.63
CA GLU A 181 15.00 -4.54 1.89
C GLU A 181 15.82 -3.26 1.68
N GLU A 182 16.91 -3.34 0.91
CA GLU A 182 17.71 -2.16 0.54
C GLU A 182 16.90 -1.13 -0.26
N LEU A 183 16.05 -1.60 -1.19
CA LEU A 183 15.18 -0.71 -1.97
C LEU A 183 14.12 -0.03 -1.10
N GLU A 184 13.50 -0.72 -0.13
CA GLU A 184 12.49 -0.10 0.75
C GLU A 184 13.09 1.01 1.62
N ALA A 185 14.38 0.96 1.93
CA ALA A 185 15.08 2.03 2.65
C ALA A 185 15.21 3.33 1.83
N ILE A 186 15.06 3.29 0.50
CA ILE A 186 15.19 4.49 -0.36
C ILE A 186 14.04 5.47 -0.15
N ALA A 187 12.81 4.99 0.02
CA ALA A 187 11.63 5.83 0.17
C ALA A 187 11.75 6.86 1.33
N PRO A 188 12.07 6.46 2.58
CA PRO A 188 12.25 7.42 3.67
C PRO A 188 13.45 8.35 3.46
N LEU A 189 14.53 7.87 2.82
CA LEU A 189 15.69 8.71 2.48
C LEU A 189 15.33 9.81 1.47
N LEU A 190 14.50 9.50 0.48
CA LEU A 190 14.00 10.50 -0.47
C LEU A 190 13.14 11.55 0.25
N ASP A 191 12.26 11.15 1.16
CA ASP A 191 11.45 12.08 1.94
C ASP A 191 12.32 13.00 2.82
N GLN A 192 13.32 12.43 3.48
CA GLN A 192 14.30 13.20 4.27
C GLN A 192 15.11 14.16 3.38
N PHE A 193 15.53 13.71 2.21
CA PHE A 193 16.25 14.54 1.24
C PHE A 193 15.40 15.75 0.82
N ARG A 194 14.12 15.55 0.43
CA ARG A 194 13.22 16.67 0.08
C ARG A 194 13.09 17.68 1.22
N GLN A 195 12.93 17.20 2.45
CA GLN A 195 12.85 18.07 3.64
C GLN A 195 14.15 18.86 3.85
N SER A 196 15.30 18.21 3.70
CA SER A 196 16.61 18.85 3.86
C SER A 196 16.89 19.92 2.80
N VAL A 197 16.50 19.67 1.54
CA VAL A 197 16.63 20.63 0.44
C VAL A 197 15.80 21.87 0.71
N LEU A 198 14.52 21.73 1.07
CA LEU A 198 13.67 22.88 1.39
C LEU A 198 14.15 23.61 2.66
N ALA A 199 14.60 22.89 3.69
CA ALA A 199 15.15 23.52 4.89
C ALA A 199 16.41 24.35 4.58
N ALA A 200 17.34 23.81 3.80
CA ALA A 200 18.53 24.53 3.36
C ALA A 200 18.18 25.71 2.44
N ALA A 201 17.18 25.56 1.56
CA ALA A 201 16.71 26.63 0.69
C ALA A 201 16.21 27.83 1.49
N PHE A 202 15.34 27.59 2.47
CA PHE A 202 14.71 28.67 3.23
C PHE A 202 15.52 29.15 4.44
N ARG A 203 16.65 28.52 4.77
CA ARG A 203 17.71 29.16 5.56
C ARG A 203 18.61 30.07 4.72
N GLY A 204 18.50 29.99 3.39
CA GLY A 204 19.33 30.72 2.45
C GLY A 204 20.64 30.02 2.09
N ASP A 205 20.88 28.80 2.56
CA ASP A 205 22.12 28.05 2.32
C ASP A 205 22.31 27.76 0.81
N LEU A 206 21.22 27.43 0.11
CA LEU A 206 21.25 27.06 -1.31
C LEU A 206 21.64 28.20 -2.25
N THR A 207 21.58 29.46 -1.82
CA THR A 207 21.87 30.63 -2.66
C THR A 207 22.97 31.52 -2.07
N ALA A 208 23.74 31.03 -1.09
CA ALA A 208 24.79 31.80 -0.45
C ALA A 208 25.87 32.28 -1.43
N ASP A 209 26.39 31.37 -2.26
CA ASP A 209 27.36 31.68 -3.33
C ASP A 209 26.76 32.60 -4.41
N TRP A 210 25.46 32.48 -4.68
CA TRP A 210 24.78 33.35 -5.62
C TRP A 210 24.72 34.79 -5.10
N ARG A 211 24.40 34.97 -3.80
CA ARG A 211 24.38 36.31 -3.17
C ARG A 211 25.74 36.99 -3.22
N GLU A 212 26.82 36.24 -3.00
CA GLU A 212 28.20 36.78 -3.10
C GLU A 212 28.53 37.27 -4.51
N LYS A 213 28.05 36.55 -5.54
CA LYS A 213 28.29 36.89 -6.96
C LYS A 213 27.35 37.97 -7.51
N ASN A 214 26.27 38.30 -6.80
CA ASN A 214 25.23 39.21 -7.26
C ASN A 214 24.89 40.28 -6.20
N PRO A 215 25.86 41.11 -5.75
CA PRO A 215 25.63 42.11 -4.70
C PRO A 215 24.72 43.26 -5.15
N ASP A 216 24.68 43.55 -6.45
CA ASP A 216 24.04 44.74 -7.02
C ASP A 216 22.58 44.53 -7.45
N VAL A 217 21.99 43.37 -7.13
CA VAL A 217 20.56 43.11 -7.41
C VAL A 217 19.67 44.02 -6.58
N GLU A 218 18.44 44.26 -7.06
CA GLU A 218 17.47 45.03 -6.30
C GLU A 218 17.32 44.46 -4.87
N PRO A 219 17.57 45.27 -3.81
CA PRO A 219 17.45 44.78 -2.44
C PRO A 219 16.01 44.41 -2.08
N ALA A 220 15.86 43.39 -1.22
CA ALA A 220 14.55 42.98 -0.72
C ALA A 220 13.78 44.09 0.02
N SER A 221 14.47 45.09 0.57
CA SER A 221 13.84 46.28 1.17
C SER A 221 13.13 47.14 0.13
N SER A 222 13.74 47.35 -1.05
CA SER A 222 13.12 48.08 -2.17
C SER A 222 11.92 47.30 -2.68
N LEU A 223 12.09 45.98 -2.87
CA LEU A 223 11.01 45.09 -3.27
C LEU A 223 9.82 45.15 -2.29
N LEU A 224 10.07 44.98 -0.99
CA LEU A 224 9.02 45.06 0.02
C LEU A 224 8.33 46.43 0.03
N HIS A 225 9.09 47.51 -0.15
CA HIS A 225 8.51 48.85 -0.23
C HIS A 225 7.57 49.00 -1.45
N LYS A 226 7.96 48.51 -2.63
CA LYS A 226 7.10 48.50 -3.82
C LYS A 226 5.79 47.75 -3.57
N ILE A 227 5.89 46.57 -2.98
CA ILE A 227 4.76 45.71 -2.61
C ILE A 227 3.78 46.45 -1.69
N LEU A 228 4.29 47.01 -0.59
CA LEU A 228 3.45 47.70 0.40
C LEU A 228 2.83 48.98 -0.19
N LYS A 229 3.59 49.75 -0.96
CA LYS A 229 3.11 50.95 -1.65
C LYS A 229 1.98 50.63 -2.64
N ALA A 230 2.05 49.51 -3.36
CA ALA A 230 0.99 49.08 -4.26
C ALA A 230 -0.32 48.82 -3.50
N HIS A 231 -0.24 48.24 -2.29
CA HIS A 231 -1.40 48.08 -1.41
C HIS A 231 -1.94 49.40 -0.89
N GLU A 232 -1.07 50.31 -0.44
CA GLU A 232 -1.47 51.64 0.04
C GLU A 232 -2.25 52.39 -1.05
N LEU A 233 -1.74 52.41 -2.29
CA LEU A 233 -2.38 53.04 -3.44
C LEU A 233 -3.74 52.39 -3.80
N ALA A 234 -3.90 51.09 -3.52
CA ALA A 234 -5.15 50.37 -3.73
C ALA A 234 -6.15 50.46 -2.56
N GLY A 235 -5.87 51.29 -1.54
CA GLY A 235 -6.75 51.49 -0.38
C GLY A 235 -6.51 50.51 0.78
N GLY A 236 -5.35 49.86 0.81
CA GLY A 236 -4.88 49.01 1.91
C GLY A 236 -5.64 47.69 2.08
N HIS A 237 -5.41 47.05 3.23
CA HIS A 237 -6.05 45.78 3.58
C HIS A 237 -7.36 46.01 4.34
N LYS A 238 -8.49 45.69 3.72
CA LYS A 238 -9.78 45.65 4.44
C LYS A 238 -9.83 44.38 5.30
N ARG A 239 -9.88 44.55 6.63
CA ARG A 239 -9.92 43.43 7.60
C ARG A 239 -11.09 42.47 7.33
N GLY A 240 -12.23 43.00 6.89
CA GLY A 240 -13.45 42.23 6.65
C GLY A 240 -13.91 41.47 7.90
N ASN A 241 -14.70 40.41 7.72
CA ASN A 241 -15.20 39.55 8.81
C ASN A 241 -14.24 38.40 9.17
N ALA A 242 -12.93 38.54 8.88
CA ALA A 242 -11.97 37.49 9.19
C ALA A 242 -11.72 37.43 10.70
N ALA A 243 -11.74 36.21 11.26
CA ALA A 243 -11.34 35.96 12.64
C ALA A 243 -9.88 36.41 12.87
N PRO A 244 -9.51 36.81 14.09
CA PRO A 244 -8.12 37.11 14.40
C PRO A 244 -7.22 35.89 14.17
N PRO A 245 -5.98 36.09 13.70
CA PRO A 245 -5.01 35.02 13.57
C PRO A 245 -4.68 34.41 14.93
N THR A 246 -4.18 33.18 14.92
CA THR A 246 -3.68 32.49 16.10
C THR A 246 -2.39 33.12 16.59
N ASP A 247 -2.38 33.55 17.85
CA ASP A 247 -1.25 34.26 18.44
C ASP A 247 0.02 33.40 18.45
N GLY A 248 1.15 34.01 18.06
CA GLY A 248 2.49 33.41 18.13
C GLY A 248 2.81 32.32 17.10
N VAL A 249 1.86 31.92 16.25
CA VAL A 249 2.08 30.82 15.28
C VAL A 249 2.70 31.31 13.96
N HIS A 250 2.41 32.55 13.59
CA HIS A 250 2.68 33.05 12.24
C HIS A 250 3.94 33.88 12.13
N ASN A 251 4.65 34.15 13.23
CA ASN A 251 5.83 35.00 13.20
C ASN A 251 7.08 34.20 12.83
N LEU A 252 7.94 34.84 12.05
CA LEU A 252 9.28 34.42 11.70
C LEU A 252 10.30 35.25 12.47
N THR A 253 11.46 34.67 12.70
CA THR A 253 12.59 35.29 13.42
C THR A 253 13.61 35.74 12.38
N SER A 254 13.92 37.04 12.32
CA SER A 254 14.82 37.61 11.31
C SER A 254 16.22 36.99 11.32
N GLU A 255 16.69 36.55 12.48
CA GLU A 255 18.01 35.94 12.68
C GLU A 255 18.13 34.57 12.00
N ALA A 256 17.01 33.95 11.61
CA ALA A 256 16.99 32.66 10.93
C ALA A 256 17.27 32.77 9.41
N PHE A 257 17.39 33.98 8.87
CA PHE A 257 17.51 34.24 7.43
C PHE A 257 18.72 35.14 7.11
N PRO A 258 19.19 35.15 5.85
CA PRO A 258 20.20 36.10 5.40
C PRO A 258 19.79 37.56 5.68
N LYS A 259 20.74 38.40 6.11
CA LYS A 259 20.50 39.82 6.42
C LYS A 259 19.92 40.62 5.24
N THR A 260 20.14 40.15 4.02
CA THR A 260 19.62 40.74 2.78
C THR A 260 18.13 40.49 2.57
N TRP A 261 17.54 39.52 3.27
CA TRP A 261 16.13 39.17 3.15
C TRP A 261 15.27 40.06 4.06
N LYS A 262 14.00 40.21 3.70
CA LYS A 262 12.98 40.83 4.56
C LYS A 262 11.92 39.82 4.94
N ILE A 263 11.01 40.19 5.82
CA ILE A 263 9.85 39.38 6.18
C ILE A 263 8.62 40.15 5.73
N ALA A 264 7.72 39.48 5.00
CA ALA A 264 6.43 40.00 4.59
C ALA A 264 5.31 39.10 5.12
N GLU A 265 4.08 39.60 5.21
CA GLU A 265 2.92 38.74 5.43
C GLU A 265 2.32 38.27 4.10
N LEU A 266 1.69 37.10 4.10
CA LEU A 266 1.13 36.50 2.89
C LEU A 266 0.05 37.40 2.25
N LYS A 267 -0.67 38.18 3.06
CA LYS A 267 -1.64 39.17 2.58
C LYS A 267 -0.98 40.26 1.73
N ASP A 268 0.25 40.68 2.08
CA ASP A 268 0.96 41.79 1.44
C ASP A 268 1.57 41.36 0.11
N ILE A 269 1.90 40.09 -0.06
CA ILE A 269 2.47 39.59 -1.31
C ILE A 269 1.41 39.27 -2.39
N CYS A 270 0.13 39.39 -2.06
CA CYS A 270 -0.97 39.12 -2.99
C CYS A 270 -1.35 40.39 -3.79
N GLU A 271 -1.86 40.22 -5.02
CA GLU A 271 -2.37 41.28 -5.88
C GLU A 271 -3.31 42.25 -5.10
N PRO A 272 -3.02 43.56 -5.10
CA PRO A 272 -3.94 44.54 -4.54
C PRO A 272 -5.34 44.42 -5.17
N GLY A 273 -6.39 44.51 -4.35
CA GLY A 273 -7.78 44.29 -4.78
C GLY A 273 -8.19 42.83 -4.96
N ARG A 274 -7.25 41.87 -4.87
CA ARG A 274 -7.53 40.42 -4.86
C ARG A 274 -7.00 39.79 -3.58
N PRO A 275 -7.64 40.03 -2.43
CA PRO A 275 -7.16 39.50 -1.17
C PRO A 275 -7.29 37.97 -1.10
N ILE A 276 -6.59 37.37 -0.15
CA ILE A 276 -6.77 35.96 0.20
C ILE A 276 -8.22 35.75 0.66
N THR A 277 -8.93 34.83 -0.02
CA THR A 277 -10.34 34.53 0.23
C THR A 277 -10.63 33.05 -0.01
N TYR A 278 -11.65 32.54 0.68
CA TYR A 278 -12.33 31.30 0.31
C TYR A 278 -13.49 31.58 -0.65
N GLY A 279 -14.05 30.52 -1.25
CA GLY A 279 -15.13 30.64 -2.23
C GLY A 279 -16.48 30.11 -1.78
N ILE A 280 -17.12 29.33 -2.64
CA ILE A 280 -18.52 28.90 -2.54
C ILE A 280 -18.75 28.04 -1.29
N LEU A 281 -19.74 28.39 -0.47
CA LEU A 281 -20.13 27.59 0.70
C LEU A 281 -20.98 26.38 0.30
N LYS A 282 -21.93 26.57 -0.62
CA LYS A 282 -22.86 25.55 -1.10
C LYS A 282 -22.92 25.61 -2.64
N PRO A 283 -22.25 24.69 -3.36
CA PRO A 283 -22.16 24.75 -4.82
C PRO A 283 -23.42 24.30 -5.56
N GLY A 284 -24.46 23.88 -4.85
CA GLY A 284 -25.70 23.38 -5.45
C GLY A 284 -25.53 22.03 -6.16
N PHE A 285 -26.45 21.73 -7.07
CA PHE A 285 -26.35 20.58 -7.97
C PHE A 285 -25.35 20.84 -9.10
N GLU A 286 -24.87 19.77 -9.72
CA GLU A 286 -23.95 19.85 -10.84
C GLU A 286 -24.65 20.36 -12.11
N VAL A 287 -24.03 21.33 -12.80
CA VAL A 287 -24.58 21.98 -13.99
C VAL A 287 -23.65 21.79 -15.17
N HIS A 288 -24.08 21.09 -16.23
CA HIS A 288 -23.24 20.72 -17.37
C HIS A 288 -22.52 21.92 -18.03
N ASP A 289 -23.24 23.03 -18.26
CA ASP A 289 -22.72 24.26 -18.86
C ASP A 289 -22.44 25.37 -17.83
N GLY A 290 -22.21 24.96 -16.58
CA GLY A 290 -21.94 25.87 -15.48
C GLY A 290 -20.48 26.35 -15.38
N VAL A 291 -20.21 27.08 -14.31
CA VAL A 291 -18.86 27.58 -13.98
C VAL A 291 -18.10 26.51 -13.20
N PRO A 292 -16.88 26.12 -13.62
CA PRO A 292 -16.08 25.14 -12.88
C PRO A 292 -15.73 25.66 -11.49
N TYR A 293 -15.72 24.77 -10.49
CA TYR A 293 -15.23 25.08 -9.16
C TYR A 293 -14.35 23.97 -8.60
N ILE A 294 -13.27 24.36 -7.93
CA ILE A 294 -12.24 23.44 -7.43
C ILE A 294 -12.45 23.15 -5.94
N ARG A 295 -12.40 21.86 -5.58
CA ARG A 295 -12.46 21.36 -4.21
C ARG A 295 -11.10 20.77 -3.81
N VAL A 296 -10.89 20.58 -2.51
CA VAL A 296 -9.69 19.92 -1.97
C VAL A 296 -9.50 18.49 -2.50
N ALA A 297 -10.58 17.82 -2.88
CA ALA A 297 -10.55 16.50 -3.50
C ALA A 297 -10.03 16.50 -4.94
N ASP A 298 -10.08 17.65 -5.62
CA ASP A 298 -9.69 17.79 -7.03
C ASP A 298 -8.18 18.09 -7.19
N PHE A 299 -7.42 18.19 -6.10
CA PHE A 299 -5.96 18.29 -6.14
C PHE A 299 -5.25 17.40 -5.10
N PRO A 300 -5.41 16.07 -5.17
CA PRO A 300 -4.69 15.17 -4.28
C PRO A 300 -3.19 15.29 -4.49
N ASN A 301 -2.41 15.17 -3.41
CA ASN A 301 -0.93 15.24 -3.47
C ASN A 301 -0.38 16.46 -4.20
N ASP A 302 -1.02 17.63 -4.03
CA ASP A 302 -0.63 18.90 -4.64
C ASP A 302 -0.76 18.94 -6.18
N GLN A 303 -1.41 17.94 -6.78
CA GLN A 303 -1.60 17.84 -8.23
C GLN A 303 -3.08 17.93 -8.58
N LEU A 304 -3.43 18.94 -9.37
CA LEU A 304 -4.79 19.15 -9.84
C LEU A 304 -5.19 18.04 -10.83
N ASN A 305 -6.39 17.48 -10.64
CA ASN A 305 -7.05 16.55 -11.54
C ASN A 305 -8.25 17.25 -12.21
N PRO A 306 -8.11 17.73 -13.48
CA PRO A 306 -9.20 18.38 -14.19
C PRO A 306 -10.45 17.51 -14.41
N GLU A 307 -10.30 16.19 -14.44
CA GLU A 307 -11.40 15.25 -14.74
C GLU A 307 -12.42 15.15 -13.60
N THR A 308 -12.03 15.53 -12.37
CA THR A 308 -12.93 15.47 -11.21
C THR A 308 -13.63 16.80 -10.92
N ILE A 309 -13.27 17.87 -11.65
CA ILE A 309 -13.77 19.23 -11.44
C ILE A 309 -15.25 19.30 -11.81
N ARG A 310 -16.04 19.77 -10.87
CA ARG A 310 -17.49 19.97 -11.03
C ARG A 310 -17.79 21.40 -11.43
N LYS A 311 -19.02 21.61 -11.88
CA LYS A 311 -19.55 22.91 -12.29
C LYS A 311 -20.76 23.32 -11.46
N THR A 312 -20.84 24.60 -11.13
CA THR A 312 -21.95 25.25 -10.41
C THR A 312 -22.72 26.19 -11.34
N SER A 313 -23.87 26.68 -10.90
CA SER A 313 -24.66 27.63 -11.69
C SER A 313 -24.04 29.04 -11.70
N PHE A 314 -24.36 29.83 -12.72
CA PHE A 314 -23.88 31.22 -12.83
C PHE A 314 -24.40 32.10 -11.69
N GLU A 315 -25.61 31.83 -11.19
CA GLU A 315 -26.22 32.56 -10.07
C GLU A 315 -25.45 32.36 -8.77
N ILE A 316 -24.93 31.14 -8.53
CA ILE A 316 -24.06 30.87 -7.38
C ILE A 316 -22.71 31.54 -7.61
N ASP A 317 -22.08 31.33 -8.76
CA ASP A 317 -20.75 31.88 -9.05
C ASP A 317 -20.70 33.42 -8.92
N VAL A 318 -21.72 34.16 -9.38
CA VAL A 318 -21.75 35.63 -9.30
C VAL A 318 -21.67 36.13 -7.86
N GLN A 319 -22.27 35.41 -6.90
CA GLN A 319 -22.21 35.74 -5.46
C GLN A 319 -20.81 35.57 -4.88
N TYR A 320 -19.97 34.76 -5.54
CA TYR A 320 -18.58 34.47 -5.18
C TYR A 320 -17.60 34.97 -6.24
N ALA A 321 -17.94 36.03 -7.00
CA ALA A 321 -17.05 36.59 -8.02
C ALA A 321 -15.66 36.97 -7.47
N ARG A 322 -15.58 37.35 -6.19
CA ARG A 322 -14.34 37.69 -5.49
C ARG A 322 -13.32 36.55 -5.41
N SER A 323 -13.77 35.29 -5.46
CA SER A 323 -12.92 34.09 -5.35
C SER A 323 -12.65 33.43 -6.70
N ARG A 324 -13.10 34.02 -7.81
CA ARG A 324 -12.74 33.56 -9.14
C ARG A 324 -11.22 33.59 -9.31
N LEU A 325 -10.75 32.55 -10.00
CA LEU A 325 -9.35 32.25 -10.21
C LEU A 325 -8.84 32.88 -11.50
N LYS A 326 -7.56 33.23 -11.48
CA LYS A 326 -6.77 33.53 -12.66
C LYS A 326 -5.70 32.47 -12.83
N THR A 327 -5.24 32.30 -14.06
CA THR A 327 -4.03 31.53 -14.37
C THR A 327 -2.87 31.96 -13.46
N GLY A 328 -2.19 30.98 -12.86
CA GLY A 328 -1.04 31.22 -12.00
C GLY A 328 -1.36 31.52 -10.53
N ASP A 329 -2.64 31.72 -10.17
CA ASP A 329 -3.04 31.74 -8.76
C ASP A 329 -2.60 30.43 -8.07
N LEU A 330 -2.28 30.50 -6.78
CA LEU A 330 -2.08 29.32 -5.95
C LEU A 330 -3.35 29.04 -5.14
N LEU A 331 -3.73 27.77 -5.02
CA LEU A 331 -4.74 27.34 -4.07
C LEU A 331 -4.09 26.67 -2.89
N LEU A 332 -4.50 27.06 -1.68
CA LEU A 332 -4.12 26.42 -0.43
C LEU A 332 -5.36 25.77 0.20
N SER A 333 -5.30 24.48 0.53
CA SER A 333 -6.35 23.86 1.33
C SER A 333 -6.28 24.35 2.77
N ILE A 334 -7.42 24.83 3.28
CA ILE A 334 -7.56 25.39 4.63
C ILE A 334 -8.46 24.54 5.54
N ARG A 335 -9.16 23.54 4.97
CA ARG A 335 -9.96 22.53 5.68
C ARG A 335 -9.79 21.16 5.03
N GLY A 336 -10.15 20.10 5.76
CA GLY A 336 -9.88 18.73 5.36
C GLY A 336 -8.40 18.39 5.59
N THR A 337 -7.63 18.24 4.51
CA THR A 337 -6.17 18.14 4.61
C THR A 337 -5.56 19.53 4.44
N VAL A 338 -5.30 20.24 5.54
CA VAL A 338 -4.69 21.58 5.51
C VAL A 338 -3.27 21.51 4.91
N GLY A 339 -2.92 22.48 4.06
CA GLY A 339 -1.54 22.64 3.56
C GLY A 339 -1.26 22.05 2.18
N ARG A 340 -2.25 21.45 1.51
CA ARG A 340 -2.15 21.08 0.09
C ARG A 340 -2.12 22.33 -0.76
N LEU A 341 -1.29 22.33 -1.80
CA LEU A 341 -1.12 23.45 -2.71
C LEU A 341 -1.26 23.02 -4.16
N CYS A 342 -1.85 23.85 -5.01
CA CYS A 342 -1.73 23.66 -6.46
C CYS A 342 -1.70 25.01 -7.16
N LYS A 343 -1.11 25.04 -8.36
CA LYS A 343 -1.06 26.22 -9.23
C LYS A 343 -2.15 26.11 -10.29
N ILE A 344 -2.88 27.20 -10.55
CA ILE A 344 -4.01 27.19 -11.47
C ILE A 344 -3.53 27.25 -12.93
N PRO A 345 -3.89 26.26 -13.77
CA PRO A 345 -3.55 26.25 -15.18
C PRO A 345 -4.48 27.17 -16.00
N PRO A 346 -4.08 27.55 -17.24
CA PRO A 346 -4.89 28.41 -18.11
C PRO A 346 -6.32 27.92 -18.35
N LEU A 347 -6.53 26.60 -18.42
CA LEU A 347 -7.85 26.02 -18.69
C LEU A 347 -8.88 26.33 -17.59
N LEU A 348 -8.43 26.66 -16.38
CA LEU A 348 -9.28 26.97 -15.22
C LEU A 348 -9.32 28.46 -14.89
N ASN A 349 -8.89 29.31 -15.82
CA ASN A 349 -9.10 30.75 -15.69
C ASN A 349 -10.60 31.06 -15.61
N GLY A 350 -11.02 31.79 -14.58
CA GLY A 350 -12.43 32.08 -14.30
C GLY A 350 -13.15 31.02 -13.46
N ALA A 351 -12.53 29.89 -13.15
CA ALA A 351 -13.07 28.91 -12.22
C ALA A 351 -13.22 29.51 -10.81
N ASN A 352 -14.10 28.92 -9.99
CA ASN A 352 -14.27 29.29 -8.59
C ASN A 352 -13.66 28.22 -7.67
N ILE A 353 -13.74 28.41 -6.35
CA ILE A 353 -13.28 27.45 -5.34
C ILE A 353 -14.36 27.22 -4.29
N THR A 354 -14.26 26.14 -3.52
CA THR A 354 -15.12 25.98 -2.33
C THR A 354 -14.56 26.69 -1.10
N GLN A 355 -15.35 26.72 -0.04
CA GLN A 355 -14.96 27.27 1.27
C GLN A 355 -13.75 26.57 1.93
N ASP A 356 -13.35 25.40 1.44
CA ASP A 356 -12.28 24.58 2.03
C ASP A 356 -10.89 24.91 1.46
N SER A 357 -10.83 25.82 0.48
CA SER A 357 -9.59 26.32 -0.11
C SER A 357 -9.52 27.83 -0.03
N ALA A 358 -8.30 28.36 0.02
CA ALA A 358 -8.00 29.78 -0.09
C ALA A 358 -7.25 30.05 -1.39
N ARG A 359 -7.66 31.10 -2.11
CA ARG A 359 -6.90 31.64 -3.25
C ARG A 359 -5.79 32.54 -2.75
N LEU A 360 -4.57 32.31 -3.22
CA LEU A 360 -3.41 33.20 -3.10
C LEU A 360 -3.08 33.74 -4.50
N SER A 361 -3.52 34.95 -4.79
CA SER A 361 -3.19 35.65 -6.04
C SER A 361 -1.90 36.41 -5.85
N ILE A 362 -0.75 35.77 -6.06
CA ILE A 362 0.57 36.36 -5.84
C ILE A 362 0.82 37.48 -6.85
N GLN A 363 1.28 38.65 -6.41
CA GLN A 363 1.58 39.77 -7.31
C GLN A 363 2.84 39.51 -8.15
N THR A 364 2.99 40.23 -9.26
CA THR A 364 4.06 40.03 -10.25
C THR A 364 5.47 40.27 -9.71
N ASP A 365 5.62 41.15 -8.71
CA ASP A 365 6.88 41.44 -8.04
C ASP A 365 7.37 40.29 -7.14
N VAL A 366 6.57 39.24 -6.94
CA VAL A 366 6.95 38.06 -6.16
C VAL A 366 6.85 36.82 -7.03
N PHE A 367 7.90 36.00 -7.02
CA PHE A 367 7.90 34.79 -7.83
C PHE A 367 6.96 33.74 -7.21
N SER A 368 5.87 33.39 -7.89
CA SER A 368 4.83 32.53 -7.33
C SER A 368 5.32 31.13 -6.95
N ASP A 369 6.25 30.56 -7.71
CA ASP A 369 6.81 29.24 -7.42
C ASP A 369 7.70 29.25 -6.17
N TYR A 370 8.32 30.39 -5.84
CA TYR A 370 9.03 30.57 -4.56
C TYR A 370 8.05 30.46 -3.39
N VAL A 371 6.89 31.12 -3.49
CA VAL A 371 5.83 31.05 -2.48
C VAL A 371 5.30 29.64 -2.35
N PHE A 372 5.09 28.94 -3.47
CA PHE A 372 4.67 27.54 -3.49
C PHE A 372 5.64 26.66 -2.68
N TRP A 373 6.93 26.71 -2.98
CA TRP A 373 7.93 25.90 -2.30
C TRP A 373 8.08 26.27 -0.81
N PHE A 374 7.97 27.56 -0.46
CA PHE A 374 8.03 28.00 0.95
C PHE A 374 6.86 27.47 1.76
N LEU A 375 5.65 27.53 1.20
CA LEU A 375 4.47 27.00 1.88
C LEU A 375 4.52 25.47 1.99
N LYS A 376 5.20 24.77 1.06
CA LYS A 376 5.46 23.32 1.14
C LYS A 376 6.54 22.92 2.14
N ALA A 377 7.41 23.83 2.56
CA ALA A 377 8.46 23.53 3.52
C ALA A 377 7.88 23.03 4.84
N LYS A 378 8.53 22.01 5.44
CA LYS A 378 8.06 21.35 6.67
C LYS A 378 7.78 22.34 7.80
N ALA A 379 8.67 23.30 8.03
CA ALA A 379 8.50 24.33 9.06
C ALA A 379 7.23 25.17 8.86
N THR A 380 6.90 25.51 7.61
CA THR A 380 5.68 26.27 7.28
C THR A 380 4.42 25.41 7.41
N GLN A 381 4.49 24.15 6.97
CA GLN A 381 3.42 23.18 7.18
C GLN A 381 3.12 23.00 8.68
N GLU A 382 4.15 22.84 9.51
CA GLU A 382 4.00 22.73 10.98
C GLU A 382 3.38 23.98 11.61
N ARG A 383 3.73 25.19 11.13
CA ARG A 383 3.06 26.44 11.55
C ARG A 383 1.57 26.41 11.20
N MET A 384 1.22 26.00 9.98
CA MET A 384 -0.20 25.85 9.60
C MET A 384 -0.92 24.79 10.45
N GLN A 385 -0.27 23.66 10.76
CA GLN A 385 -0.84 22.63 11.62
C GLN A 385 -1.11 23.14 13.04
N LYS A 386 -0.20 23.94 13.61
CA LYS A 386 -0.40 24.59 14.93
C LYS A 386 -1.54 25.59 14.95
N ALA A 387 -1.88 26.19 13.81
CA ALA A 387 -3.00 27.11 13.68
C ALA A 387 -4.36 26.42 13.49
N ILE A 388 -4.41 25.09 13.37
CA ILE A 388 -5.67 24.36 13.17
C ILE A 388 -6.55 24.50 14.41
N LYS A 389 -7.77 24.99 14.19
CA LYS A 389 -8.83 25.11 15.20
C LYS A 389 -10.05 24.29 14.80
N GLY A 390 -10.94 24.06 15.76
CA GLY A 390 -12.24 23.40 15.56
C GLY A 390 -12.28 21.93 16.01
N VAL A 391 -13.44 21.51 16.53
CA VAL A 391 -13.70 20.13 16.98
C VAL A 391 -14.26 19.29 15.84
N ALA A 392 -15.37 19.72 15.23
CA ALA A 392 -16.05 18.97 14.16
C ALA A 392 -15.48 19.23 12.75
N VAL A 393 -15.04 20.46 12.47
CA VAL A 393 -14.39 20.83 11.20
C VAL A 393 -13.04 21.45 11.53
N ARG A 394 -11.98 20.64 11.38
CA ARG A 394 -10.60 21.09 11.59
C ARG A 394 -10.12 21.87 10.37
N GLY A 395 -9.58 23.06 10.62
CA GLY A 395 -8.96 23.89 9.59
C GLY A 395 -8.29 25.13 10.16
N ILE A 396 -7.62 25.87 9.27
CA ILE A 396 -7.07 27.20 9.56
C ILE A 396 -8.04 28.27 9.05
N ASN A 397 -8.13 29.40 9.73
CA ASN A 397 -9.01 30.48 9.30
C ASN A 397 -8.29 31.40 8.28
N ILE A 398 -9.05 32.22 7.54
CA ILE A 398 -8.45 33.14 6.54
C ILE A 398 -7.54 34.20 7.20
N GLY A 399 -7.82 34.58 8.44
CA GLY A 399 -6.95 35.47 9.23
C GLY A 399 -5.57 34.84 9.47
N ASP A 400 -5.52 33.55 9.82
CA ASP A 400 -4.28 32.79 9.94
C ASP A 400 -3.50 32.79 8.62
N VAL A 401 -4.17 32.44 7.51
CA VAL A 401 -3.51 32.40 6.19
C VAL A 401 -2.96 33.77 5.80
N ARG A 402 -3.71 34.85 6.05
CA ARG A 402 -3.27 36.23 5.77
C ARG A 402 -2.07 36.66 6.61
N ALA A 403 -2.00 36.22 7.86
CA ALA A 403 -0.96 36.58 8.82
C ALA A 403 0.33 35.74 8.67
N LEU A 404 0.31 34.63 7.93
CA LEU A 404 1.49 33.81 7.69
C LEU A 404 2.63 34.66 7.15
N GLN A 405 3.72 34.76 7.93
CA GLN A 405 4.92 35.43 7.46
C GLN A 405 5.75 34.53 6.54
N ILE A 406 6.33 35.17 5.53
CA ILE A 406 7.21 34.59 4.52
C ILE A 406 8.52 35.39 4.46
N PRO A 407 9.70 34.74 4.39
CA PRO A 407 10.92 35.44 4.05
C PRO A 407 10.85 35.91 2.60
N LEU A 408 11.33 37.12 2.34
CA LEU A 408 11.30 37.78 1.04
C LEU A 408 12.74 38.11 0.62
N PRO A 409 13.37 37.26 -0.22
CA PRO A 409 14.62 37.57 -0.91
C PRO A 409 14.40 38.63 -2.00
N PRO A 410 15.48 39.25 -2.53
CA PRO A 410 15.46 39.88 -3.85
C PRO A 410 14.76 39.00 -4.91
N TYR A 411 14.03 39.62 -5.85
CA TYR A 411 13.26 38.87 -6.85
C TYR A 411 14.11 37.87 -7.65
N LEU A 412 15.29 38.30 -8.11
CA LEU A 412 16.21 37.44 -8.86
C LEU A 412 16.73 36.27 -8.02
N GLU A 413 16.89 36.45 -6.71
CA GLU A 413 17.29 35.37 -5.79
C GLU A 413 16.16 34.35 -5.63
N GLN A 414 14.90 34.79 -5.61
CA GLN A 414 13.75 33.88 -5.56
C GLN A 414 13.74 32.93 -6.77
N GLN A 415 14.01 33.46 -7.97
CA GLN A 415 14.10 32.67 -9.19
C GLN A 415 15.26 31.66 -9.14
N GLU A 416 16.44 32.08 -8.69
CA GLU A 416 17.58 31.17 -8.56
C GLU A 416 17.35 30.09 -7.51
N LEU A 417 16.75 30.44 -6.36
CA LEU A 417 16.41 29.50 -5.31
C LEU A 417 15.47 28.42 -5.86
N VAL A 418 14.40 28.80 -6.55
CA VAL A 418 13.46 27.85 -7.16
C VAL A 418 14.16 26.98 -8.19
N ARG A 419 14.99 27.57 -9.06
CA ARG A 419 15.76 26.82 -10.07
C ARG A 419 16.61 25.72 -9.42
N ARG A 420 17.30 26.03 -8.32
CA ARG A 420 18.13 25.05 -7.57
C ARG A 420 17.29 24.01 -6.83
N VAL A 421 16.21 24.43 -6.17
CA VAL A 421 15.27 23.52 -5.49
C VAL A 421 14.67 22.53 -6.47
N GLU A 422 14.13 23.00 -7.59
CA GLU A 422 13.50 22.14 -8.60
C GLU A 422 14.50 21.20 -9.26
N ALA A 423 15.74 21.63 -9.52
CA ALA A 423 16.79 20.75 -10.04
C ALA A 423 17.11 19.59 -9.07
N LEU A 424 17.23 19.87 -7.77
CA LEU A 424 17.49 18.85 -6.75
C LEU A 424 16.28 17.93 -6.55
N LEU A 425 15.07 18.48 -6.48
CA LEU A 425 13.85 17.67 -6.31
C LEU A 425 13.55 16.83 -7.55
N LYS A 426 13.84 17.32 -8.76
CA LYS A 426 13.76 16.53 -9.99
C LYS A 426 14.70 15.32 -9.97
N THR A 427 15.88 15.47 -9.37
CA THR A 427 16.82 14.35 -9.17
C THR A 427 16.20 13.30 -8.24
N ALA A 428 15.59 13.74 -7.13
CA ALA A 428 14.87 12.84 -6.22
C ALA A 428 13.69 12.12 -6.90
N ASP A 429 12.94 12.83 -7.74
CA ASP A 429 11.82 12.24 -8.50
C ASP A 429 12.32 11.17 -9.51
N CYS A 430 13.47 11.40 -10.15
CA CYS A 430 14.09 10.41 -11.03
C CYS A 430 14.53 9.15 -10.27
N ILE A 431 15.17 9.31 -9.10
CA ILE A 431 15.53 8.18 -8.23
C ILE A 431 14.28 7.42 -7.77
N LYS A 432 13.21 8.15 -7.42
CA LYS A 432 11.93 7.54 -7.03
C LYS A 432 11.36 6.68 -8.16
N GLN A 433 11.41 7.17 -9.40
CA GLN A 433 10.94 6.41 -10.56
C GLN A 433 11.77 5.14 -10.78
N GLN A 434 13.10 5.25 -10.75
CA GLN A 434 14.01 4.10 -10.90
C GLN A 434 13.81 3.06 -9.79
N TYR A 435 13.57 3.51 -8.56
CA TYR A 435 13.19 2.64 -7.43
C TYR A 435 11.91 1.85 -7.72
N GLN A 436 10.84 2.51 -8.19
CA GLN A 436 9.57 1.84 -8.50
C GLN A 436 9.71 0.83 -9.64
N GLU A 437 10.46 1.17 -10.69
CA GLU A 437 10.75 0.26 -11.80
C GLU A 437 11.56 -0.96 -11.34
N SER A 438 12.59 -0.75 -10.51
CA SER A 438 13.41 -1.83 -9.94
C SER A 438 12.59 -2.76 -9.05
N LYS A 439 11.70 -2.20 -8.24
CA LYS A 439 10.77 -2.98 -7.39
C LYS A 439 9.83 -3.85 -8.22
N ALA A 440 9.28 -3.29 -9.30
CA ALA A 440 8.43 -4.05 -10.23
C ALA A 440 9.22 -5.17 -10.94
N TYR A 441 10.47 -4.90 -11.33
CA TYR A 441 11.35 -5.89 -11.96
C TYR A 441 11.69 -7.05 -11.02
N LEU A 442 11.97 -6.80 -9.74
CA LEU A 442 12.23 -7.87 -8.76
C LEU A 442 11.04 -8.82 -8.60
N ALA A 443 9.81 -8.30 -8.60
CA ALA A 443 8.63 -9.14 -8.56
C ALA A 443 8.52 -10.08 -9.78
N GLN A 444 8.93 -9.60 -10.96
CA GLN A 444 8.98 -10.42 -12.18
C GLN A 444 10.14 -11.42 -12.16
N LEU A 445 11.28 -11.05 -11.57
CA LEU A 445 12.46 -11.91 -11.47
C LEU A 445 12.15 -13.18 -10.65
N ASP A 446 11.47 -13.05 -9.51
CA ASP A 446 11.09 -14.20 -8.68
C ASP A 446 10.21 -15.19 -9.46
N GLN A 447 9.29 -14.69 -10.29
CA GLN A 447 8.46 -15.54 -11.17
C GLN A 447 9.27 -16.16 -12.30
N SER A 448 10.25 -15.44 -12.86
CA SER A 448 11.16 -15.97 -13.87
C SER A 448 12.05 -17.10 -13.33
N ILE A 449 12.52 -16.98 -12.08
CA ILE A 449 13.29 -18.03 -11.39
C ILE A 449 12.46 -19.31 -11.27
N LEU A 450 11.21 -19.21 -10.79
CA LEU A 450 10.30 -20.36 -10.70
C LEU A 450 10.01 -20.95 -12.09
N ALA A 451 9.78 -20.10 -13.09
CA ALA A 451 9.51 -20.56 -14.45
C ALA A 451 10.70 -21.32 -15.06
N LYS A 452 11.95 -20.88 -14.82
CA LYS A 452 13.17 -21.61 -15.23
C LYS A 452 13.33 -22.91 -14.44
N ALA A 453 13.04 -22.91 -13.13
CA ALA A 453 13.11 -24.10 -12.29
C ALA A 453 12.25 -25.24 -12.86
N PHE A 454 10.99 -24.94 -13.16
CA PHE A 454 10.02 -25.95 -13.58
C PHE A 454 10.04 -26.25 -15.10
N ARG A 455 10.95 -25.61 -15.85
CA ARG A 455 11.36 -26.02 -17.19
C ARG A 455 12.66 -26.84 -17.21
N GLY A 456 13.27 -27.10 -16.05
CA GLY A 456 14.56 -27.80 -15.95
C GLY A 456 15.75 -26.95 -16.43
N GLU A 457 15.63 -25.63 -16.38
CA GLU A 457 16.64 -24.67 -16.87
C GLU A 457 17.41 -24.00 -15.72
N LEU A 458 17.05 -24.26 -14.45
CA LEU A 458 17.63 -23.58 -13.30
C LEU A 458 18.89 -24.27 -12.75
N VAL A 459 18.95 -25.59 -12.83
CA VAL A 459 20.07 -26.41 -12.35
C VAL A 459 20.44 -27.43 -13.43
N PRO A 460 21.71 -27.87 -13.51
CA PRO A 460 22.10 -28.94 -14.42
C PRO A 460 21.45 -30.28 -14.00
N GLN A 461 21.16 -31.10 -15.01
CA GLN A 461 20.74 -32.49 -14.82
C GLN A 461 21.96 -33.36 -14.51
N ASP A 462 21.80 -34.31 -13.59
CA ASP A 462 22.83 -35.29 -13.25
C ASP A 462 22.45 -36.66 -13.83
N PRO A 463 23.22 -37.23 -14.77
CA PRO A 463 22.94 -38.55 -15.33
C PRO A 463 22.92 -39.69 -14.31
N ASN A 464 23.49 -39.51 -13.12
CA ASN A 464 23.53 -40.51 -12.05
C ASN A 464 22.28 -40.49 -11.16
N ASP A 465 21.38 -39.50 -11.32
CA ASP A 465 20.16 -39.45 -10.55
C ASP A 465 19.18 -40.56 -10.97
N GLU A 466 18.47 -41.13 -9.98
CA GLU A 466 17.34 -42.01 -10.27
C GLU A 466 16.29 -41.28 -11.12
N THR A 467 15.68 -41.93 -12.10
CA THR A 467 14.64 -41.26 -12.90
C THR A 467 13.39 -40.97 -12.05
N ALA A 468 12.63 -39.92 -12.40
CA ALA A 468 11.39 -39.60 -11.70
C ALA A 468 10.34 -40.72 -11.78
N SER A 469 10.40 -41.61 -12.78
CA SER A 469 9.55 -42.79 -12.86
C SER A 469 9.81 -43.78 -11.71
N VAL A 470 11.08 -44.01 -11.35
CA VAL A 470 11.46 -44.86 -10.21
C VAL A 470 11.00 -44.24 -8.90
N LEU A 471 11.14 -42.92 -8.75
CA LEU A 471 10.62 -42.19 -7.61
C LEU A 471 9.09 -42.33 -7.48
N LEU A 472 8.37 -42.22 -8.60
CA LEU A 472 6.91 -42.35 -8.63
C LEU A 472 6.44 -43.76 -8.25
N GLU A 473 7.14 -44.80 -8.68
CA GLU A 473 6.85 -46.18 -8.27
C GLU A 473 7.00 -46.38 -6.76
N ARG A 474 8.06 -45.82 -6.15
CA ARG A 474 8.25 -45.84 -4.70
C ARG A 474 7.12 -45.13 -3.96
N ILE A 475 6.70 -43.97 -4.47
CA ILE A 475 5.55 -43.21 -3.94
C ILE A 475 4.27 -44.05 -4.00
N ARG A 476 4.00 -44.72 -5.13
CA ARG A 476 2.82 -45.59 -5.28
C ARG A 476 2.85 -46.76 -4.30
N ALA A 477 3.99 -47.45 -4.18
CA ALA A 477 4.14 -48.55 -3.23
C ALA A 477 3.95 -48.10 -1.77
N GLU A 478 4.49 -46.93 -1.40
CA GLU A 478 4.33 -46.39 -0.05
C GLU A 478 2.88 -45.98 0.24
N ARG A 479 2.18 -45.41 -0.75
CA ARG A 479 0.76 -45.11 -0.64
C ARG A 479 -0.08 -46.36 -0.39
N GLU A 480 0.19 -47.45 -1.11
CA GLU A 480 -0.50 -48.73 -0.90
C GLU A 480 -0.29 -49.27 0.53
N LYS A 481 0.92 -49.15 1.08
CA LYS A 481 1.18 -49.49 2.49
C LYS A 481 0.39 -48.61 3.46
N LEU A 482 0.29 -47.31 3.21
CA LEU A 482 -0.50 -46.40 4.04
C LEU A 482 -2.00 -46.74 3.99
N ASP A 483 -2.53 -47.07 2.81
CA ASP A 483 -3.94 -47.44 2.63
C ASP A 483 -4.27 -48.78 3.29
N THR A 484 -3.39 -49.78 3.18
CA THR A 484 -3.55 -51.07 3.88
C THR A 484 -3.50 -50.91 5.40
N ASN A 485 -2.57 -50.11 5.92
CA ASN A 485 -2.48 -49.79 7.35
C ASN A 485 -3.73 -49.04 7.86
N LYS A 486 -4.27 -48.11 7.08
CA LYS A 486 -5.51 -47.39 7.42
C LYS A 486 -6.71 -48.34 7.48
N LYS A 487 -6.85 -49.24 6.50
CA LYS A 487 -7.91 -50.27 6.48
C LYS A 487 -7.78 -51.23 7.68
N ALA A 488 -6.56 -51.58 8.07
CA ALA A 488 -6.31 -52.40 9.27
C ALA A 488 -6.71 -51.67 10.56
N LYS A 489 -6.31 -50.40 10.75
CA LYS A 489 -6.70 -49.58 11.91
C LYS A 489 -8.21 -49.38 12.01
N SER A 490 -8.89 -49.08 10.89
CA SER A 490 -10.36 -48.95 10.85
C SER A 490 -11.09 -50.25 11.21
N LYS A 491 -10.56 -51.41 10.82
CA LYS A 491 -11.10 -52.73 11.23
C LYS A 491 -10.93 -52.98 12.74
N THR A 492 -9.80 -52.57 13.31
CA THR A 492 -9.53 -52.70 14.76
C THR A 492 -10.40 -51.75 15.59
N GLU A 493 -10.58 -50.50 15.15
CA GLU A 493 -11.48 -49.52 15.80
C GLU A 493 -12.96 -49.91 15.71
N ASN A 494 -13.40 -50.48 14.58
CA ASN A 494 -14.77 -50.98 14.46
C ASN A 494 -15.01 -52.24 15.32
N LYS A 495 -13.98 -53.07 15.55
CA LYS A 495 -14.05 -54.20 16.50
C LYS A 495 -14.11 -53.72 17.95
N SER A 496 -13.33 -52.71 18.33
CA SER A 496 -13.36 -52.16 19.70
C SER A 496 -14.63 -51.36 20.00
N ARG A 497 -15.24 -50.69 19.01
CA ARG A 497 -16.56 -50.05 19.16
C ARG A 497 -17.71 -51.05 19.33
N LYS A 498 -17.63 -52.23 18.71
CA LYS A 498 -18.62 -53.32 18.87
C LYS A 498 -18.48 -54.10 20.19
N ALA A 499 -17.37 -53.93 20.91
CA ALA A 499 -17.08 -54.62 22.16
C ALA A 499 -17.34 -53.78 23.43
N LYS A 500 -17.88 -52.57 23.31
CA LYS A 500 -18.34 -51.78 24.46
C LYS A 500 -19.74 -52.27 24.88
N PRO A 501 -19.99 -52.59 26.16
CA PRO A 501 -21.33 -52.91 26.64
C PRO A 501 -22.27 -51.70 26.47
N GLU A 502 -23.55 -51.97 26.20
CA GLU A 502 -24.60 -50.94 26.13
C GLU A 502 -24.58 -50.06 27.38
N PRO A 503 -24.73 -48.73 27.25
CA PRO A 503 -24.88 -47.87 28.41
C PRO A 503 -26.22 -48.18 29.10
N GLU A 504 -26.17 -48.39 30.42
CA GLU A 504 -27.36 -48.58 31.25
C GLU A 504 -28.37 -47.43 31.05
N PRO A 505 -29.68 -47.73 31.02
CA PRO A 505 -30.70 -46.71 30.82
C PRO A 505 -30.69 -45.70 31.98
N LYS A 506 -30.37 -44.44 31.67
CA LYS A 506 -30.49 -43.33 32.62
C LYS A 506 -31.94 -43.22 33.11
N GLN A 507 -32.16 -43.42 34.40
CA GLN A 507 -33.41 -43.08 35.07
C GLN A 507 -33.68 -41.57 34.92
N LEU A 508 -34.78 -41.22 34.26
CA LEU A 508 -35.31 -39.87 34.21
C LEU A 508 -35.96 -39.54 35.55
N SER A 509 -35.31 -38.71 36.37
CA SER A 509 -35.95 -38.03 37.49
C SER A 509 -36.74 -36.83 36.94
N PHE A 510 -38.06 -36.87 37.03
CA PHE A 510 -38.91 -35.70 36.78
C PHE A 510 -38.92 -34.79 38.01
N PRO A 511 -38.76 -33.46 37.87
CA PRO A 511 -38.97 -32.53 38.96
C PRO A 511 -40.49 -32.38 39.22
N GLY A 512 -40.89 -32.62 40.46
CA GLY A 512 -42.27 -32.42 40.93
C GLY A 512 -42.65 -30.94 40.94
N PHE A 513 -43.89 -30.68 40.55
CA PHE A 513 -44.60 -29.42 40.79
C PHE A 513 -45.06 -29.38 42.25
N GLU A 514 -44.53 -28.42 43.02
CA GLU A 514 -45.27 -27.34 43.71
C GLU A 514 -44.28 -26.34 44.30
#